data_AF-A0AA43I520-F1
#
_entry.id   AF-A0AA43I520-F1
#
_cell.length_a   1.000
_cell.length_b   1.000
_cell.length_c   1.000
_cell.angle_alpha   90.00
_cell.angle_beta   90.00
_cell.angle_gamma   90.00
#
_symmetry.space_group_name_H-M   'P 1'
#
loop_
_entity.id
_entity.type
_entity.pdbx_description
1 polymer ?
#
loop_
_entity_poly.entity_id
_entity_poly.type
_entity_poly.pdbx_seq_one_letter_code
_entity_poly.pdbx_strand_id
1 'polypeptide(L)'
;MSEIQQLWEKECLPTKDGIYFKNGQAQAMIVKYFPKPNIEFKEYFNDSDFIKQYCGDEITNIDTLDKVILKNLRGTVYVGEGSFGSEGFISYVDNDDSLTWVFYFEESNPFIKVTEASNGSINVISSAGYSLNIPINEPQRISILNLD
;
A
#
# COMPACT_ATOMS: atom_id res chain seq x y z
N MET A 1 -18.78 -7.16 -1.24
CA MET A 1 -17.47 -6.79 -1.80
C MET A 1 -17.33 -5.30 -1.60
N SER A 2 -16.26 -4.85 -0.94
CA SER A 2 -16.01 -3.42 -0.68
C SER A 2 -15.62 -2.69 -1.96
N GLU A 3 -15.65 -1.36 -1.92
CA GLU A 3 -15.25 -0.49 -3.02
C GLU A 3 -13.77 -0.67 -3.36
N ILE A 4 -12.88 -0.76 -2.36
CA ILE A 4 -11.47 -1.03 -2.61
C ILE A 4 -11.23 -2.38 -3.32
N GLN A 5 -12.01 -3.42 -3.00
CA GLN A 5 -11.90 -4.70 -3.70
C GLN A 5 -12.28 -4.57 -5.17
N GLN A 6 -13.34 -3.81 -5.48
CA GLN A 6 -13.76 -3.56 -6.86
C GLN A 6 -12.75 -2.73 -7.66
N LEU A 7 -12.03 -1.81 -7.00
CA LEU A 7 -10.96 -1.05 -7.63
C LEU A 7 -9.74 -1.94 -7.91
N TRP A 8 -9.36 -2.77 -6.94
CA TRP A 8 -8.25 -3.72 -7.09
C TRP A 8 -8.46 -4.68 -8.27
N GLU A 9 -9.66 -5.24 -8.43
CA GLU A 9 -10.02 -6.11 -9.57
C GLU A 9 -9.89 -5.41 -10.94
N LYS A 10 -9.89 -4.07 -10.96
CA LYS A 10 -9.75 -3.25 -12.16
C LYS A 10 -8.35 -2.65 -12.32
N GLU A 11 -7.40 -3.08 -11.48
CA GLU A 11 -6.05 -2.51 -11.43
C GLU A 11 -6.09 -0.99 -11.17
N CYS A 12 -6.98 -0.56 -10.28
CA CYS A 12 -7.13 0.82 -9.84
C CYS A 12 -6.96 0.95 -8.32
N LEU A 13 -6.55 2.14 -7.87
CA LEU A 13 -6.55 2.53 -6.46
C LEU A 13 -7.04 3.97 -6.27
N PRO A 14 -7.59 4.31 -5.08
CA PRO A 14 -7.83 5.70 -4.70
C PRO A 14 -6.52 6.47 -4.64
N THR A 15 -6.47 7.68 -5.16
CA THR A 15 -5.29 8.57 -5.06
C THR A 15 -5.28 9.27 -3.71
N LYS A 16 -5.28 8.51 -2.61
CA LYS A 16 -5.23 9.07 -1.26
C LYS A 16 -4.32 8.32 -0.31
N ASP A 17 -3.49 9.06 0.42
CA ASP A 17 -2.61 8.52 1.45
C ASP A 17 -3.37 7.72 2.50
N GLY A 18 -3.11 6.42 2.55
CA GLY A 18 -3.79 5.57 3.51
C GLY A 18 -3.51 4.09 3.35
N ILE A 19 -4.05 3.34 4.31
CA ILE A 19 -4.20 1.89 4.22
C ILE A 19 -5.67 1.55 4.07
N TYR A 20 -5.98 0.71 3.09
CA TYR A 20 -7.33 0.25 2.79
C TYR A 20 -7.39 -1.26 3.02
N PHE A 21 -8.43 -1.70 3.73
CA PHE A 21 -8.62 -3.11 4.08
C PHE A 21 -9.78 -3.72 3.30
N LYS A 22 -9.72 -5.03 3.09
CA LYS A 22 -10.73 -5.78 2.33
C LYS A 22 -12.17 -5.59 2.80
N ASN A 23 -12.36 -5.31 4.08
CA ASN A 23 -13.68 -5.12 4.68
C ASN A 23 -14.27 -3.72 4.44
N GLY A 24 -13.58 -2.85 3.71
CA GLY A 24 -13.98 -1.47 3.43
C GLY A 24 -13.61 -0.48 4.55
N GLN A 25 -12.89 -0.94 5.58
CA GLN A 25 -12.27 -0.02 6.53
C GLN A 25 -11.02 0.57 5.87
N ALA A 26 -10.80 1.87 6.07
CA ALA A 26 -9.58 2.54 5.67
C ALA A 26 -9.05 3.40 6.82
N GLN A 27 -7.76 3.67 6.82
CA GLN A 27 -7.14 4.58 7.77
C GLN A 27 -6.28 5.58 7.04
N ALA A 28 -6.53 6.86 7.29
CA ALA A 28 -5.76 7.93 6.68
C ALA A 28 -4.34 7.91 7.22
N MET A 29 -3.40 8.29 6.37
CA MET A 29 -1.98 8.34 6.68
C MET A 29 -1.45 9.73 6.35
N ILE A 30 -0.48 10.20 7.12
CA ILE A 30 0.34 11.36 6.76
C ILE A 30 1.77 10.88 6.63
N VAL A 31 2.35 11.11 5.46
CA VAL A 31 3.75 10.79 5.17
C VAL A 31 4.55 12.09 5.20
N LYS A 32 5.58 12.16 6.05
CA LYS A 32 6.47 13.31 6.15
C LYS A 32 7.87 12.87 5.77
N TYR A 33 8.49 13.51 4.79
CA TYR A 33 9.86 13.16 4.38
C TYR A 33 10.94 13.99 5.10
N PHE A 34 10.60 15.19 5.60
CA PHE A 34 11.53 16.13 6.22
C PHE A 34 11.09 16.52 7.64
N PRO A 35 12.01 16.71 8.61
CA PRO A 35 13.47 16.52 8.55
C PRO A 35 13.92 15.06 8.65
N LYS A 36 13.03 14.17 9.06
CA LYS A 36 13.23 12.72 9.05
C LYS A 36 11.97 12.08 8.47
N PRO A 37 12.09 11.09 7.58
CA PRO A 37 10.96 10.31 7.12
C PRO A 37 10.14 9.77 8.29
N ASN A 38 8.82 9.94 8.25
CA ASN A 38 7.89 9.43 9.24
C ASN A 38 6.52 9.15 8.61
N ILE A 39 5.87 8.09 9.10
CA ILE A 39 4.52 7.71 8.73
C ILE A 39 3.63 7.84 9.97
N GLU A 40 2.57 8.62 9.88
CA GLU A 40 1.63 8.87 10.96
C GLU A 40 0.21 8.43 10.56
N PHE A 41 -0.34 7.46 11.26
CA PHE A 41 -1.72 7.03 11.06
C PHE A 41 -2.71 7.96 11.76
N LYS A 42 -3.82 8.24 11.10
CA LYS A 42 -4.90 9.12 11.56
C LYS A 42 -6.18 8.34 11.81
N GLU A 43 -7.32 9.02 11.75
CA GLU A 43 -8.61 8.41 12.00
C GLU A 43 -8.97 7.36 10.95
N TYR A 44 -9.75 6.38 11.39
CA TYR A 44 -10.38 5.43 10.49
C TYR A 44 -11.55 6.09 9.79
N PHE A 45 -11.76 5.70 8.54
CA PHE A 45 -12.91 6.08 7.75
C PHE A 45 -13.44 4.88 6.97
N ASN A 46 -14.67 4.99 6.49
CA ASN A 46 -15.27 3.99 5.61
C ASN A 46 -14.90 4.32 4.16
N ASP A 47 -14.35 3.34 3.43
CA ASP A 47 -13.89 3.53 2.06
C ASP A 47 -15.06 3.82 1.10
N SER A 48 -16.24 3.23 1.33
CA SER A 48 -17.43 3.44 0.50
C SER A 48 -17.83 4.90 0.48
N ASP A 49 -17.89 5.54 1.63
CA ASP A 49 -18.26 6.97 1.73
C ASP A 49 -17.20 7.84 1.05
N PHE A 50 -15.92 7.54 1.26
CA PHE A 50 -14.83 8.31 0.66
C PHE A 50 -14.75 8.13 -0.85
N ILE A 51 -14.66 6.89 -1.33
CA ILE A 51 -14.51 6.54 -2.75
C ILE A 51 -15.74 7.01 -3.54
N LYS A 52 -16.97 6.81 -3.02
CA LYS A 52 -18.16 7.28 -3.75
C LYS A 52 -18.29 8.80 -3.79
N GLN A 53 -17.80 9.50 -2.77
CA GLN A 53 -17.96 10.94 -2.66
C GLN A 53 -16.85 11.74 -3.36
N TYR A 54 -15.62 11.21 -3.42
CA TYR A 54 -14.44 11.96 -3.89
C TYR A 54 -13.74 11.32 -5.10
N CYS A 55 -13.90 10.01 -5.37
CA CYS A 55 -13.15 9.30 -6.40
C CYS A 55 -13.73 9.32 -7.83
N GLY A 56 -14.40 10.40 -8.25
CA GLY A 56 -14.71 10.60 -9.68
C GLY A 56 -13.44 10.82 -10.50
N ASP A 57 -12.57 11.72 -10.03
CA ASP A 57 -11.29 12.08 -10.63
C ASP A 57 -10.07 11.62 -9.79
N GLU A 58 -10.29 11.08 -8.57
CA GLU A 58 -9.25 10.67 -7.61
C GLU A 58 -9.00 9.14 -7.62
N ILE A 59 -8.97 8.55 -8.82
CA ILE A 59 -8.61 7.13 -9.05
C ILE A 59 -7.44 7.10 -10.02
N THR A 60 -6.43 6.29 -9.71
CA THR A 60 -5.34 6.00 -10.63
C THR A 60 -5.38 4.54 -11.07
N ASN A 61 -4.94 4.28 -12.30
CA ASN A 61 -4.49 2.94 -12.66
C ASN A 61 -3.17 2.65 -11.96
N ILE A 62 -2.94 1.38 -11.64
CA ILE A 62 -1.71 0.93 -11.01
C ILE A 62 -0.96 -0.06 -11.88
N ASP A 63 0.37 0.05 -11.86
CA ASP A 63 1.27 -0.87 -12.53
C ASP A 63 2.13 -1.61 -11.51
N THR A 64 2.06 -2.94 -11.52
CA THR A 64 2.91 -3.78 -10.64
C THR A 64 4.33 -3.84 -11.21
N LEU A 65 5.31 -3.47 -10.39
CA LEU A 65 6.73 -3.47 -10.75
C LEU A 65 7.49 -4.67 -10.18
N ASP A 66 7.10 -5.15 -9.00
CA ASP A 66 7.66 -6.37 -8.40
C ASP A 66 6.64 -7.09 -7.53
N LYS A 67 6.88 -8.38 -7.27
CA LYS A 67 6.04 -9.18 -6.38
C LYS A 67 6.82 -10.29 -5.68
N VAL A 68 6.35 -10.66 -4.49
CA VAL A 68 6.86 -11.83 -3.75
C VAL A 68 5.73 -12.71 -3.25
N ILE A 69 5.84 -14.02 -3.52
CA ILE A 69 4.98 -15.04 -2.91
C ILE A 69 5.61 -15.38 -1.55
N LEU A 70 4.86 -15.17 -0.47
CA LEU A 70 5.37 -15.40 0.87
C LEU A 70 5.40 -16.91 1.15
N LYS A 71 6.53 -17.43 1.65
CA LYS A 71 6.69 -18.88 1.87
C LYS A 71 5.96 -19.35 3.12
N ASN A 72 5.96 -18.51 4.16
CA ASN A 72 5.41 -18.86 5.47
C ASN A 72 4.00 -18.29 5.70
N LEU A 73 3.54 -17.41 4.81
CA LEU A 73 2.23 -16.80 4.84
C LEU A 73 1.51 -17.14 3.53
N ARG A 74 0.21 -17.41 3.60
CA ARG A 74 -0.58 -17.80 2.42
C ARG A 74 -1.06 -16.55 1.68
N GLY A 75 -0.17 -15.97 0.88
CA GLY A 75 -0.49 -14.80 0.06
C GLY A 75 0.69 -14.25 -0.74
N THR A 76 0.39 -13.25 -1.55
CA THR A 76 1.36 -12.55 -2.41
C THR A 76 1.38 -11.08 -2.04
N VAL A 77 2.56 -10.47 -2.11
CA VAL A 77 2.71 -9.03 -2.00
C VAL A 77 3.07 -8.46 -3.35
N TYR A 78 2.38 -7.40 -3.75
CA TYR A 78 2.66 -6.64 -4.95
C TYR A 78 3.12 -5.24 -4.58
N VAL A 79 4.08 -4.71 -5.33
CA VAL A 79 4.54 -3.33 -5.22
C VAL A 79 4.59 -2.69 -6.60
N GLY A 80 4.38 -1.37 -6.63
CA GLY A 80 4.43 -0.65 -7.89
C GLY A 80 4.12 0.82 -7.76
N GLU A 81 3.51 1.38 -8.80
CA GLU A 81 3.24 2.81 -8.98
C GLU A 81 1.80 3.11 -9.38
N GLY A 82 1.43 4.38 -9.19
CA GLY A 82 0.28 5.01 -9.85
C GLY A 82 0.68 5.59 -11.20
N SER A 83 -0.30 6.14 -11.93
CA SER A 83 -0.14 6.58 -13.32
C SER A 83 0.70 7.85 -13.49
N PHE A 84 1.01 8.58 -12.42
CA PHE A 84 1.74 9.85 -12.49
C PHE A 84 3.22 9.72 -12.09
N GLY A 85 3.68 8.52 -11.71
CA GLY A 85 5.10 8.21 -11.46
C GLY A 85 5.71 8.86 -10.21
N SER A 86 4.93 9.65 -9.46
CA SER A 86 5.29 10.16 -8.12
C SER A 86 4.66 9.34 -7.00
N GLU A 87 3.85 8.35 -7.34
CA GLU A 87 3.04 7.56 -6.41
C GLU A 87 3.62 6.16 -6.22
N GLY A 88 3.21 5.51 -5.15
CA GLY A 88 3.58 4.12 -4.88
C GLY A 88 2.48 3.37 -4.17
N PHE A 89 2.41 2.06 -4.42
CA PHE A 89 1.54 1.18 -3.66
C PHE A 89 2.27 -0.07 -3.18
N ILE A 90 1.76 -0.63 -2.08
CA ILE A 90 2.20 -1.90 -1.52
C ILE A 90 0.94 -2.64 -1.08
N SER A 91 0.68 -3.82 -1.63
CA SER A 91 -0.50 -4.61 -1.29
C SER A 91 -0.15 -6.00 -0.79
N TYR A 92 -1.06 -6.58 -0.03
CA TYR A 92 -1.07 -7.99 0.30
C TYR A 92 -2.40 -8.61 -0.11
N VAL A 93 -2.32 -9.68 -0.90
CA VAL A 93 -3.47 -10.48 -1.32
C VAL A 93 -3.38 -11.87 -0.69
N ASP A 94 -4.53 -12.53 -0.53
CA ASP A 94 -4.56 -13.94 -0.17
C ASP A 94 -4.27 -14.86 -1.38
N ASN A 95 -4.40 -16.18 -1.18
CA ASN A 95 -4.13 -17.18 -2.23
C ASN A 95 -5.10 -17.12 -3.41
N ASP A 96 -6.26 -16.49 -3.25
CA ASP A 96 -7.26 -16.32 -4.31
C ASP A 96 -7.07 -14.99 -5.05
N ASP A 97 -5.91 -14.34 -4.84
CA ASP A 97 -5.56 -13.00 -5.34
C ASP A 97 -6.53 -11.91 -4.84
N SER A 98 -7.28 -12.21 -3.77
CA SER A 98 -8.19 -11.26 -3.16
C SER A 98 -7.43 -10.30 -2.26
N LEU A 99 -7.63 -9.01 -2.48
CA LEU A 99 -7.02 -7.97 -1.66
C LEU A 99 -7.32 -8.19 -0.17
N THR A 100 -6.28 -8.21 0.65
CA THR A 100 -6.40 -8.19 2.11
C THR A 100 -6.18 -6.78 2.66
N TRP A 101 -5.11 -6.12 2.23
CA TRP A 101 -4.87 -4.70 2.47
C TRP A 101 -3.97 -4.09 1.39
N VAL A 102 -4.07 -2.78 1.19
CA VAL A 102 -3.18 -2.01 0.33
C VAL A 102 -2.84 -0.67 0.96
N PHE A 103 -1.57 -0.31 0.95
CA PHE A 103 -1.11 1.05 1.14
C PHE A 103 -1.09 1.79 -0.19
N TYR A 104 -1.59 3.01 -0.19
CA TYR A 104 -1.37 3.98 -1.26
C TYR A 104 -0.61 5.18 -0.70
N PHE A 105 0.34 5.68 -1.49
CA PHE A 105 1.14 6.85 -1.19
C PHE A 105 1.08 7.81 -2.38
N GLU A 106 0.52 9.01 -2.18
CA GLU A 106 0.36 10.04 -3.22
C GLU A 106 1.72 10.62 -3.64
N GLU A 107 2.64 10.77 -2.69
CA GLU A 107 3.96 11.35 -2.91
C GLU A 107 5.03 10.43 -2.32
N SER A 108 5.45 9.36 -3.01
CA SER A 108 6.47 8.42 -2.50
C SER A 108 7.55 8.03 -3.50
N ASN A 109 7.29 8.25 -4.78
CA ASN A 109 7.90 7.52 -5.87
C ASN A 109 7.54 6.01 -5.83
N PRO A 110 7.68 5.31 -6.97
CA PRO A 110 7.35 3.89 -7.09
C PRO A 110 8.09 2.99 -6.12
N PHE A 111 7.42 1.92 -5.65
CA PHE A 111 8.09 0.81 -4.98
C PHE A 111 8.49 -0.24 -6.03
N ILE A 112 9.79 -0.49 -6.13
CA ILE A 112 10.39 -1.23 -7.26
C ILE A 112 10.92 -2.61 -6.88
N LYS A 113 10.92 -2.93 -5.58
CA LYS A 113 11.41 -4.21 -5.10
C LYS A 113 10.73 -4.62 -3.80
N VAL A 114 10.40 -5.89 -3.68
CA VAL A 114 9.88 -6.49 -2.46
C VAL A 114 10.57 -7.81 -2.14
N THR A 115 10.85 -8.05 -0.87
CA THR A 115 11.44 -9.30 -0.38
C THR A 115 10.76 -9.75 0.91
N GLU A 116 10.55 -11.07 1.05
CA GLU A 116 10.12 -11.66 2.32
C GLU A 116 11.24 -11.48 3.36
N ALA A 117 10.91 -10.90 4.50
CA ALA A 117 11.80 -10.74 5.64
C ALA A 117 11.43 -11.75 6.74
N SER A 118 12.24 -11.82 7.79
CA SER A 118 11.96 -12.68 8.94
C SER A 118 10.70 -12.24 9.70
N ASN A 119 10.13 -13.15 10.49
CA ASN A 119 9.03 -12.87 11.43
C ASN A 119 7.73 -12.38 10.80
N GLY A 120 7.40 -12.84 9.58
CA GLY A 120 6.14 -12.50 8.92
C GLY A 120 6.06 -11.03 8.47
N SER A 121 7.21 -10.47 8.08
CA SER A 121 7.31 -9.12 7.53
C SER A 121 7.87 -9.15 6.11
N ILE A 122 7.75 -8.03 5.41
CA ILE A 122 8.38 -7.77 4.12
C ILE A 122 9.27 -6.54 4.21
N ASN A 123 10.30 -6.52 3.37
CA ASN A 123 11.08 -5.32 3.09
C ASN A 123 10.79 -4.87 1.67
N VAL A 124 10.44 -3.59 1.51
CA VAL A 124 10.21 -2.95 0.21
C VAL A 124 11.20 -1.82 -0.01
N ILE A 125 11.54 -1.55 -1.27
CA ILE A 125 12.45 -0.48 -1.67
C ILE A 125 11.75 0.46 -2.65
N SER A 126 11.76 1.76 -2.34
CA SER A 126 11.32 2.81 -3.26
C SER A 126 12.43 3.16 -4.24
N SER A 127 12.06 3.59 -5.45
CA SER A 127 12.99 4.16 -6.45
C SER A 127 13.73 5.41 -5.94
N ALA A 128 13.21 6.08 -4.91
CA ALA A 128 13.90 7.17 -4.20
C ALA A 128 15.00 6.69 -3.24
N GLY A 129 15.20 5.37 -3.11
CA GLY A 129 16.28 4.75 -2.35
C GLY A 129 15.93 4.36 -0.92
N TYR A 130 14.86 4.87 -0.32
CA TYR A 130 14.48 4.46 1.04
C TYR A 130 13.78 3.10 1.05
N SER A 131 13.79 2.44 2.21
CA SER A 131 13.17 1.12 2.40
C SER A 131 12.18 1.11 3.56
N LEU A 132 11.16 0.27 3.48
CA LEU A 132 10.17 0.07 4.54
C LEU A 132 10.16 -1.40 4.99
N ASN A 133 9.97 -1.62 6.29
CA ASN A 133 9.62 -2.93 6.84
C ASN A 133 8.14 -2.94 7.24
N ILE A 134 7.40 -3.94 6.78
CA ILE A 134 5.95 -4.05 7.01
C ILE A 134 5.62 -5.44 7.57
N PRO A 135 5.12 -5.54 8.81
CA PRO A 135 4.53 -6.78 9.33
C PRO A 135 3.22 -7.09 8.62
N ILE A 136 3.09 -8.27 8.00
CA ILE A 136 1.94 -8.58 7.13
C ILE A 136 0.60 -8.62 7.89
N ASN A 137 0.62 -9.10 9.14
CA ASN A 137 -0.59 -9.22 9.97
C ASN A 137 -0.94 -7.92 10.73
N GLU A 138 0.01 -6.99 10.86
CA GLU A 138 -0.16 -5.70 11.53
C GLU A 138 0.49 -4.59 10.69
N PRO A 139 0.00 -4.34 9.47
CA PRO A 139 0.67 -3.48 8.49
C PRO A 139 0.86 -2.04 8.99
N GLN A 140 0.00 -1.58 9.91
CA GLN A 140 0.10 -0.28 10.57
C GLN A 140 1.35 -0.12 11.46
N ARG A 141 2.06 -1.21 11.76
CA ARG A 141 3.39 -1.16 12.42
C ARG A 141 4.53 -0.96 11.41
N ILE A 142 4.21 -0.52 10.20
CA ILE A 142 5.18 -0.13 9.19
C ILE A 142 6.24 0.79 9.78
N SER A 143 7.49 0.54 9.40
CA SER A 143 8.63 1.33 9.83
C SER A 143 9.56 1.62 8.66
N ILE A 144 10.21 2.77 8.73
CA ILE A 144 11.20 3.18 7.75
C ILE A 144 12.54 2.59 8.17
N LEU A 145 13.19 1.88 7.27
CA LEU A 145 14.54 1.38 7.46
C LEU A 145 15.50 2.51 7.08
N ASN A 146 16.32 2.96 8.02
CA ASN A 146 17.38 3.90 7.71
C ASN A 146 18.38 3.23 6.76
N LEU A 147 18.72 3.90 5.67
CA LEU A 147 19.96 3.62 4.96
C LEU A 147 21.08 4.28 5.78
N ASP A 148 22.03 3.47 6.27
CA ASP A 148 23.27 3.96 6.89
C ASP A 148 24.12 4.79 5.91
#